data_AF-A0A920QW64-F1
#
_entry.id   AF-A0A920QW64-F1
#
_cell.length_a   1.000
_cell.length_b   1.000
_cell.length_c   1.000
_cell.angle_alpha   90.00
_cell.angle_beta   90.00
_cell.angle_gamma   90.00
#
_symmetry.space_group_name_H-M   'P 1'
#
loop_
_entity.id
_entity.type
_entity.pdbx_description
1 polymer ?
#
loop_
_entity_poly.entity_id
_entity_poly.type
_entity_poly.pdbx_seq_one_letter_code
_entity_poly.pdbx_strand_id
1 'polypeptide(L)'
;MNREKINEILLFRSIVGNATPIKNLHSVLPGENITIKKNGLITKNYFASDKFILDIQTTKKYDDILTEAENLIISSIKYRLISDVEIGLQLSGGVDSSLIAAIIQTHFKKQELHSFSISFPRK
;
A
#
# COMPACT_ATOMS: atom_id res chain seq x y z
N MET A 1 12.39 25.60 -6.23
CA MET A 1 12.33 24.78 -5.00
C MET A 1 11.38 25.43 -3.99
N ASN A 2 10.48 24.63 -3.42
CA ASN A 2 9.51 25.03 -2.40
C ASN A 2 10.20 25.08 -1.03
N ARG A 3 10.66 26.27 -0.61
CA ARG A 3 11.49 26.44 0.59
C ARG A 3 10.72 26.18 1.89
N GLU A 4 9.41 26.40 1.89
CA GLU A 4 8.54 26.20 3.06
C GLU A 4 8.44 24.72 3.46
N LYS A 5 8.65 23.81 2.50
CA LYS A 5 8.55 22.36 2.71
C LYS A 5 9.90 21.68 2.96
N ILE A 6 10.99 22.42 3.06
CA ILE A 6 12.34 21.85 3.29
C ILE A 6 12.39 21.07 4.61
N ASN A 7 11.80 21.60 5.67
CA ASN A 7 11.83 20.94 6.98
C ASN A 7 11.13 19.57 6.92
N GLU A 8 10.00 19.46 6.23
CA GLU A 8 9.27 18.19 6.07
C GLU A 8 10.10 17.16 5.27
N ILE A 9 10.73 17.59 4.17
CA ILE A 9 11.59 16.71 3.36
C ILE A 9 12.76 16.19 4.20
N LEU A 10 13.43 17.06 4.97
CA LEU A 10 14.59 16.68 5.75
C LEU A 10 14.24 15.77 6.93
N LEU A 11 13.10 16.02 7.59
CA LEU A 11 12.68 15.26 8.75
C LEU A 11 12.01 13.93 8.37
N PHE A 12 11.12 13.95 7.39
CA PHE A 12 10.24 12.81 7.08
C PHE A 12 10.56 12.14 5.75
N ARG A 13 11.49 12.69 4.96
CA ARG A 13 11.77 12.26 3.57
C ARG A 13 10.52 12.28 2.67
N SER A 14 9.51 13.05 3.06
CA SER A 14 8.22 13.18 2.40
C SER A 14 7.58 14.52 2.76
N ILE A 15 6.63 14.97 1.96
CA ILE A 15 5.82 16.18 2.22
C ILE A 15 4.39 15.73 2.49
N VAL A 16 3.78 16.27 3.55
CA VAL A 16 2.38 16.00 3.87
C VAL A 16 1.46 16.92 3.06
N GLY A 17 0.39 16.33 2.54
CA GLY A 17 -0.61 17.04 1.72
C GLY A 17 -0.26 17.03 0.23
N ASN A 18 -0.77 18.02 -0.49
CA ASN A 18 -0.67 18.08 -1.96
C ASN A 18 0.54 18.87 -2.47
N ALA A 19 1.36 19.44 -1.57
CA ALA A 19 2.53 20.22 -1.97
C ALA A 19 3.68 19.30 -2.42
N THR A 20 4.52 19.80 -3.32
CA THR A 20 5.73 19.10 -3.76
C THR A 20 7.00 19.92 -3.46
N PRO A 21 8.21 19.34 -3.60
CA PRO A 21 9.46 20.10 -3.50
C PRO A 21 9.61 21.19 -4.57
N ILE A 22 8.76 21.20 -5.61
CA ILE A 22 8.76 22.16 -6.71
C ILE A 22 7.64 23.19 -6.46
N LYS A 23 7.94 24.48 -6.66
CA LYS A 23 6.95 25.55 -6.49
C LYS A 23 5.88 25.44 -7.57
N ASN A 24 4.62 25.70 -7.20
CA ASN A 24 3.45 25.65 -8.09
C ASN A 24 3.19 24.26 -8.73
N LEU A 25 3.82 23.21 -8.21
CA LEU A 25 3.54 21.83 -8.59
C LEU A 25 2.86 21.15 -7.40
N HIS A 26 1.70 20.56 -7.67
CA HIS A 26 0.86 19.91 -6.67
C HIS A 26 0.56 18.47 -7.10
N SER A 27 0.57 17.57 -6.12
CA SER A 27 0.19 16.16 -6.29
C SER A 27 -1.29 15.97 -5.95
N VAL A 28 -1.95 15.05 -6.64
CA VAL A 28 -3.29 14.58 -6.24
C VAL A 28 -3.17 13.81 -4.93
N LEU A 29 -4.07 14.05 -3.98
CA LEU A 29 -4.04 13.31 -2.71
C LEU A 29 -4.44 11.84 -2.91
N PRO A 30 -3.94 10.91 -2.07
CA PRO A 30 -4.45 9.54 -2.06
C PRO A 30 -5.98 9.51 -1.83
N GLY A 31 -6.70 8.71 -2.62
CA GLY A 31 -8.16 8.61 -2.52
C GLY A 31 -8.92 9.84 -3.05
N GLU A 32 -8.25 10.72 -3.79
CA GLU A 32 -8.83 11.92 -4.38
C GLU A 32 -8.93 11.82 -5.90
N ASN A 33 -10.02 12.36 -6.45
CA ASN A 33 -10.16 12.59 -7.87
C ASN A 33 -10.14 14.10 -8.17
N ILE A 34 -9.60 14.44 -9.34
CA ILE A 34 -9.58 15.80 -9.86
C ILE A 34 -10.24 15.81 -11.23
N THR A 35 -11.25 16.66 -11.39
CA THR A 35 -11.93 16.91 -12.67
C THR A 35 -11.62 18.31 -13.14
N ILE A 36 -11.01 18.43 -14.32
CA ILE A 36 -10.71 19.71 -14.96
C ILE A 36 -11.86 20.08 -15.89
N LYS A 37 -12.42 21.28 -15.70
CA LYS A 37 -13.49 21.86 -16.53
C LYS A 37 -13.07 23.23 -17.05
N LYS A 38 -13.78 23.75 -18.04
CA LYS A 38 -13.54 25.08 -18.62
C LYS A 38 -13.56 26.21 -17.57
N ASN A 39 -14.32 26.03 -16.49
CA ASN A 39 -14.48 27.01 -15.40
C ASN A 39 -13.60 26.72 -14.17
N GLY A 40 -12.67 25.76 -14.24
CA GLY A 40 -11.74 25.48 -13.15
C GLY A 40 -11.65 23.99 -12.80
N LEU A 41 -11.20 23.73 -11.57
CA LEU A 41 -10.86 22.40 -11.08
C LEU A 41 -11.82 22.00 -9.98
N ILE A 42 -12.37 20.78 -10.07
CA ILE A 42 -13.23 20.19 -9.05
C ILE A 42 -12.50 19.00 -8.44
N THR A 43 -12.38 19.02 -7.13
CA THR A 43 -11.74 17.95 -6.36
C THR A 43 -12.78 17.20 -5.55
N LYS A 44 -12.76 15.86 -5.58
CA LYS A 44 -13.62 15.05 -4.72
C LYS A 44 -12.83 13.86 -4.16
N ASN A 45 -12.83 13.76 -2.83
CA ASN A 45 -12.35 12.56 -2.16
C ASN A 45 -13.37 11.42 -2.33
N TYR A 46 -12.92 10.27 -2.79
CA TYR A 46 -13.72 9.05 -2.96
C TYR A 46 -13.32 7.95 -1.97
N PHE A 47 -12.20 8.11 -1.26
CA PHE A 47 -11.72 7.19 -0.25
C PHE A 47 -11.07 7.97 0.90
N ALA A 48 -11.64 7.85 2.09
CA ALA A 48 -11.18 8.54 3.29
C ALA A 48 -11.01 7.52 4.43
N SER A 49 -9.82 7.48 5.02
CA SER A 49 -9.44 6.51 6.06
C SER A 49 -10.10 6.79 7.42
N ASP A 50 -10.53 8.01 7.66
CA ASP A 50 -11.25 8.46 8.86
C ASP A 50 -12.67 7.91 8.96
N LYS A 51 -13.26 7.44 7.85
CA LYS A 51 -14.55 6.73 7.85
C LYS A 51 -14.48 5.33 8.45
N PHE A 52 -13.27 4.79 8.61
CA PHE A 52 -13.05 3.60 9.43
C PHE A 52 -12.85 4.05 10.89
N ILE A 53 -13.88 4.67 11.48
CA ILE A 53 -13.99 4.62 12.94
C ILE A 53 -14.13 3.15 13.25
N LEU A 54 -13.02 2.54 13.68
CA LEU A 54 -13.00 1.18 14.18
C LEU A 54 -14.01 1.16 15.32
N ASP A 55 -15.19 0.61 15.08
CA ASP A 55 -16.01 0.13 16.17
C ASP A 55 -15.27 -1.10 16.69
N ILE A 56 -14.37 -0.86 17.66
CA ILE A 56 -13.46 -1.88 18.22
C ILE A 56 -14.27 -3.00 18.90
N GLN A 57 -15.58 -2.79 19.12
CA GLN A 57 -16.49 -3.79 19.62
C GLN A 57 -17.05 -4.64 18.47
N THR A 58 -16.41 -5.77 18.22
CA THR A 58 -16.97 -6.82 17.36
C THR A 58 -17.66 -7.89 18.20
N THR A 59 -18.82 -8.36 17.74
CA THR A 59 -19.52 -9.52 18.29
C THR A 59 -19.13 -10.83 17.60
N LYS A 60 -18.24 -10.78 16.60
CA LYS A 60 -17.77 -11.95 15.86
C LYS A 60 -16.94 -12.87 16.77
N LYS A 61 -17.04 -14.18 16.56
CA LYS A 61 -16.20 -15.15 17.25
C LYS A 61 -14.78 -15.10 16.69
N TYR A 62 -13.81 -15.50 17.51
CA TYR A 62 -12.40 -15.52 17.12
C TYR A 62 -12.15 -16.32 15.82
N ASP A 63 -12.73 -17.51 15.69
CA ASP A 63 -12.54 -18.36 14.51
C ASP A 63 -13.09 -17.73 13.22
N ASP A 64 -14.20 -17.00 13.33
CA ASP A 64 -14.79 -16.27 12.20
C ASP A 64 -13.87 -15.13 11.77
N ILE A 65 -13.31 -14.38 12.73
CA ILE A 65 -12.35 -13.29 12.48
C ILE A 65 -11.09 -13.85 11.84
N LEU A 66 -10.56 -14.96 12.34
CA LEU A 66 -9.36 -15.60 11.81
C LEU A 66 -9.58 -16.03 10.35
N THR A 67 -10.72 -16.68 10.07
CA THR A 67 -11.09 -17.12 8.72
C THR A 67 -11.28 -15.91 7.78
N GLU A 68 -11.92 -14.85 8.24
CA GLU A 68 -12.10 -13.62 7.46
C GLU A 68 -10.77 -12.95 7.16
N ALA A 69 -9.89 -12.82 8.15
CA ALA A 69 -8.55 -12.24 7.99
C ALA A 69 -7.72 -13.03 6.99
N GLU A 70 -7.71 -14.36 7.10
CA GLU A 70 -7.01 -15.24 6.16
C GLU A 70 -7.55 -15.06 4.73
N ASN A 71 -8.87 -15.07 4.54
CA ASN A 71 -9.50 -14.86 3.24
C ASN A 71 -9.16 -13.48 2.64
N LEU A 72 -9.14 -12.43 3.47
CA LEU A 72 -8.76 -11.08 3.03
C LEU A 72 -7.29 -11.02 2.61
N ILE A 73 -6.38 -11.67 3.34
CA ILE A 73 -4.97 -11.74 2.98
C ILE A 73 -4.79 -12.52 1.67
N ILE A 74 -5.41 -13.70 1.54
CA ILE A 74 -5.36 -14.51 0.31
C ILE A 74 -5.90 -13.72 -0.88
N SER A 75 -7.03 -13.02 -0.71
CA SER A 75 -7.63 -12.19 -1.76
C SER A 75 -6.71 -11.03 -2.16
N SER A 76 -6.13 -10.34 -1.18
CA SER A 76 -5.18 -9.23 -1.39
C SER A 76 -3.93 -9.68 -2.17
N ILE A 77 -3.42 -10.88 -1.87
CA ILE A 77 -2.31 -11.50 -2.59
C ILE A 77 -2.75 -11.87 -4.01
N LYS A 78 -3.91 -12.52 -4.17
CA LYS A 78 -4.45 -12.92 -5.48
C LYS A 78 -4.50 -11.75 -6.46
N TYR A 79 -4.98 -10.58 -6.03
CA TYR A 79 -5.04 -9.39 -6.89
C TYR A 79 -3.67 -8.93 -7.38
N ARG A 80 -2.61 -9.12 -6.58
CA ARG A 80 -1.23 -8.77 -6.93
C ARG A 80 -0.54 -9.85 -7.78
N LEU A 81 -1.13 -11.03 -7.89
CA LEU A 81 -0.66 -12.09 -8.78
C LEU A 81 -1.18 -11.96 -10.22
N ILE A 82 -2.08 -11.01 -10.49
CA ILE A 82 -2.54 -10.72 -11.85
C ILE A 82 -1.44 -9.90 -12.54
N SER A 83 -0.58 -10.58 -13.30
CA SER A 83 0.51 -9.98 -14.06
C SER A 83 0.67 -10.69 -15.41
N ASP A 84 1.06 -9.91 -16.42
CA ASP A 84 1.47 -10.35 -17.75
C ASP A 84 2.97 -10.71 -17.82
N VAL A 85 3.71 -10.48 -16.75
CA VAL A 85 5.14 -10.78 -16.61
C VAL A 85 5.39 -11.63 -15.37
N GLU A 86 6.62 -12.14 -15.26
CA GLU A 86 7.06 -12.89 -14.09
C GLU A 86 6.95 -12.07 -12.80
N ILE A 87 6.60 -12.77 -11.72
CA ILE A 87 6.40 -12.16 -10.41
C ILE A 87 7.58 -12.45 -9.51
N GLY A 88 8.20 -11.38 -9.03
CA GLY A 88 9.27 -11.43 -8.04
C GLY A 88 8.74 -11.21 -6.62
N LEU A 89 9.29 -11.94 -5.64
CA LEU A 89 9.05 -11.71 -4.21
C LEU A 89 10.35 -11.35 -3.49
N GLN A 90 10.36 -10.20 -2.82
CA GLN A 90 11.46 -9.82 -1.93
C GLN A 90 11.27 -10.47 -0.55
N LEU A 91 12.21 -11.33 -0.16
CA LEU A 91 12.23 -11.94 1.16
C LEU A 91 13.15 -11.13 2.08
N SER A 92 12.62 -10.72 3.24
CA SER A 92 13.41 -10.07 4.28
C SER A 92 13.91 -11.05 5.35
N GLY A 93 13.43 -12.30 5.31
CA GLY A 93 13.58 -13.27 6.39
C GLY A 93 12.59 -13.07 7.55
N GLY A 94 11.71 -12.05 7.46
CA GLY A 94 10.66 -11.79 8.44
C GLY A 94 9.38 -12.60 8.20
N VAL A 95 8.50 -12.59 9.20
CA VAL A 95 7.22 -13.32 9.19
C VAL A 95 6.30 -12.87 8.06
N ASP A 96 6.22 -11.57 7.77
CA ASP A 96 5.30 -11.04 6.75
C ASP A 96 5.64 -11.53 5.34
N SER A 97 6.91 -11.37 4.93
CA SER A 97 7.36 -11.82 3.61
C SER A 97 7.28 -13.34 3.46
N SER A 98 7.52 -14.08 4.55
CA SER A 98 7.42 -15.54 4.58
C SER A 98 5.96 -16.00 4.49
N LEU A 99 5.04 -15.31 5.15
CA LEU A 99 3.60 -15.58 5.07
C LEU A 99 3.08 -15.37 3.64
N ILE A 100 3.48 -14.27 2.99
CA ILE A 100 3.13 -14.02 1.59
C ILE A 100 3.66 -15.16 0.70
N ALA A 101 4.93 -15.54 0.86
CA ALA A 101 5.52 -16.65 0.10
C ALA A 101 4.75 -17.97 0.30
N ALA A 102 4.43 -18.29 1.56
CA ALA A 102 3.70 -19.51 1.92
C ALA A 102 2.29 -19.53 1.32
N ILE A 103 1.56 -18.41 1.36
CA ILE A 103 0.22 -18.30 0.76
C ILE A 103 0.30 -18.45 -0.76
N ILE A 104 1.28 -17.79 -1.41
CA ILE A 104 1.47 -17.91 -2.86
C ILE A 104 1.68 -19.39 -3.23
N GLN A 105 2.63 -20.06 -2.59
CA GLN A 105 2.97 -21.45 -2.92
C GLN A 105 1.87 -22.44 -2.54
N THR A 106 1.06 -22.16 -1.50
CA THR A 106 0.00 -23.06 -1.06
C THR A 106 -1.24 -22.95 -1.94
N HIS A 107 -1.68 -21.73 -2.25
CA HIS A 107 -2.95 -21.46 -2.93
C HIS A 107 -2.83 -21.23 -4.44
N PHE A 108 -1.63 -20.86 -4.93
CA PHE A 108 -1.42 -20.43 -6.32
C PHE A 108 -0.26 -21.17 -6.98
N LYS A 109 -0.18 -22.50 -6.77
CA LYS A 109 0.88 -23.43 -7.24
C LYS A 109 1.30 -23.35 -8.72
N LYS A 110 0.52 -22.69 -9.58
CA LYS A 110 0.83 -22.50 -11.00
C LYS A 110 1.71 -21.29 -11.28
N GLN A 111 1.95 -20.43 -10.27
CA GLN A 111 2.83 -19.28 -10.39
C GLN A 111 4.27 -19.71 -10.12
N GLU A 112 5.15 -19.56 -11.10
CA GLU A 112 6.59 -19.62 -10.85
C GLU A 112 6.98 -18.35 -10.08
N LEU A 113 7.47 -18.53 -8.84
CA LEU A 113 7.79 -17.44 -7.94
C LEU A 113 9.30 -17.28 -7.82
N HIS A 114 9.83 -16.24 -8.45
CA HIS A 114 11.23 -15.87 -8.28
C HIS A 114 11.37 -15.06 -6.99
N SER A 115 12.29 -15.44 -6.11
CA SER A 115 12.54 -14.69 -4.87
C SER A 115 13.97 -14.19 -4.78
N PHE A 116 14.13 -13.06 -4.11
CA PHE A 116 15.45 -12.47 -3.84
C PHE A 116 15.48 -11.86 -2.45
N SER A 117 16.68 -11.82 -1.87
CA SER A 117 16.95 -11.22 -0.57
C SER A 117 18.08 -10.22 -0.71
N ILE A 118 18.00 -9.11 0.03
CA ILE A 118 19.05 -8.09 0.06
C ILE A 118 19.67 -8.11 1.44
N SER A 119 21.00 -8.24 1.51
CA SER A 119 21.76 -8.19 2.75
C SER A 119 22.95 -7.25 2.61
N PHE A 120 23.29 -6.54 3.68
CA PHE A 120 24.50 -5.74 3.76
C PHE A 120 25.56 -6.47 4.59
N PRO A 121 26.85 -6.42 4.21
CA PRO A 121 27.92 -6.91 5.06
C PRO A 121 27.84 -6.21 6.42
N ARG A 122 27.95 -6.97 7.52
CA ARG A 122 28.13 -6.36 8.84
C ARG A 122 29.50 -5.67 8.84
N LYS A 123 29.54 -4.43 9.30
CA LYS A 123 30.79 -3.76 9.67
C LYS A 123 31.31 -4.31 10.99
#